data_AF-A0A4Q2X400-F1
#
_entry.id   AF-A0A4Q2X400-F1
#
_cell.length_a   1.000
_cell.length_b   1.000
_cell.length_c   1.000
_cell.angle_alpha   90.00
_cell.angle_beta   90.00
_cell.angle_gamma   90.00
#
_symmetry.space_group_name_H-M   'P 1'
#
loop_
_entity.id
_entity.type
_entity.pdbx_description
1 polymer ?
#
loop_
_entity_poly.entity_id
_entity_poly.type
_entity_poly.pdbx_seq_one_letter_code
_entity_poly.pdbx_strand_id
1 'polypeptide(L)'
;MNEEESDIELVPPTKDRVVRRAWAIAAVTCRAFLEISDNPHEAAAIHSRLLAWIDTVGLHSELEPAELEMIETELGELDQRATTNGTWRAEGLVVLAWALGKAEIPPHDRISNPYEVSDSIYFLSQDALNLSKNLRLREPEELAEFSEQQLGLHWRIRDYSLTPQEMDFRKFATKTWFGTMSLKGIPLADDDLAINGMPISVAPESEFQLCQSIAMERHQAINWLDGWDEIYSQVDTST
;
A
#
# COMPACT_ATOMS: atom_id res chain seq x y z
N MET A 1 -10.37 37.07 7.56
CA MET A 1 -9.72 36.24 8.59
C MET A 1 -8.78 35.37 7.78
N ASN A 2 -7.53 35.80 7.65
CA ASN A 2 -6.52 35.06 6.91
C ASN A 2 -6.13 33.90 7.83
N GLU A 3 -6.64 32.71 7.55
CA GLU A 3 -6.03 31.50 8.06
C GLU A 3 -4.65 31.43 7.40
N GLU A 4 -3.62 31.60 8.22
CA GLU A 4 -2.26 31.29 7.82
C GLU A 4 -2.28 29.80 7.44
N GLU A 5 -2.19 29.51 6.15
CA GLU A 5 -1.83 28.18 5.65
C GLU A 5 -0.51 27.82 6.31
N SER A 6 -0.60 27.08 7.41
CA SER A 6 0.53 26.40 8.02
C SER A 6 1.04 25.43 6.97
N ASP A 7 2.08 25.80 6.23
CA ASP A 7 2.84 24.87 5.39
C ASP A 7 3.15 23.65 6.24
N ILE A 8 2.46 22.53 5.97
CA ILE A 8 2.66 21.29 6.70
C ILE A 8 4.06 20.83 6.35
N GLU A 9 4.98 20.90 7.31
CA GLU A 9 6.34 20.39 7.13
C GLU A 9 6.27 18.86 7.12
N LEU A 10 6.34 18.28 5.93
CA LEU A 10 6.37 16.83 5.75
C LEU A 10 7.72 16.28 6.23
N VAL A 11 7.69 15.18 6.96
CA VAL A 11 8.90 14.52 7.48
C VAL A 11 8.96 13.08 6.96
N PRO A 12 9.56 12.86 5.76
CA PRO A 12 9.68 11.53 5.18
C PRO A 12 10.42 10.53 6.11
N PRO A 13 10.02 9.25 6.14
CA PRO A 13 10.68 8.23 6.93
C PRO A 13 12.09 7.95 6.40
N THR A 14 13.01 7.60 7.31
CA THR A 14 14.35 7.14 6.92
C THR A 14 14.27 5.77 6.24
N LYS A 15 15.26 5.44 5.40
CA LYS A 15 15.38 4.11 4.77
C LYS A 15 15.25 2.95 5.77
N ASP A 16 15.89 3.03 6.94
CA ASP A 16 15.79 1.96 7.95
C ASP A 16 14.37 1.81 8.51
N ARG A 17 13.64 2.93 8.66
CA ARG A 17 12.24 2.93 9.05
C ARG A 17 11.35 2.34 7.95
N VAL A 18 11.58 2.68 6.68
CA VAL A 18 10.84 2.09 5.54
C VAL A 18 11.01 0.57 5.50
N VAL A 19 12.23 0.05 5.73
CA VAL A 19 12.48 -1.40 5.82
C VAL A 19 11.66 -2.04 6.95
N ARG A 20 11.75 -1.47 8.17
CA ARG A 20 11.01 -1.99 9.33
C ARG A 20 9.50 -1.95 9.07
N ARG A 21 9.00 -0.85 8.52
CA ARG A 21 7.59 -0.71 8.19
C ARG A 21 7.15 -1.75 7.17
N ALA A 22 7.94 -1.98 6.13
CA ALA A 22 7.67 -3.03 5.14
C ALA A 22 7.60 -4.43 5.78
N TRP A 23 8.52 -4.75 6.69
CA TRP A 23 8.46 -6.03 7.44
C TRP A 23 7.24 -6.16 8.34
N ALA A 24 6.82 -5.06 8.96
CA ALA A 24 5.67 -5.06 9.85
C ALA A 24 4.35 -5.19 9.06
N ILE A 25 4.24 -4.54 7.90
CA ILE A 25 3.14 -4.78 6.95
C ILE A 25 3.18 -6.23 6.41
N ALA A 26 4.35 -6.76 6.05
CA ALA A 26 4.49 -8.15 5.63
C ALA A 26 4.07 -9.14 6.73
N ALA A 27 4.31 -8.83 8.01
CA ALA A 27 3.85 -9.63 9.14
C ALA A 27 2.32 -9.64 9.26
N VAL A 28 1.66 -8.48 9.13
CA VAL A 28 0.20 -8.36 9.09
C VAL A 28 -0.40 -9.15 7.93
N THR A 29 0.14 -8.96 6.73
CA THR A 29 -0.30 -9.68 5.52
C THR A 29 -0.10 -11.18 5.66
N CYS A 30 1.08 -11.62 6.13
CA CYS A 30 1.37 -13.02 6.42
C CYS A 30 0.34 -13.60 7.39
N ARG A 31 0.10 -12.95 8.53
CA ARG A 31 -0.87 -13.41 9.53
C ARG A 31 -2.27 -13.55 8.93
N ALA A 32 -2.72 -12.60 8.11
CA ALA A 32 -4.02 -12.65 7.47
C ALA A 32 -4.15 -13.85 6.51
N PHE A 33 -3.12 -14.13 5.70
CA PHE A 33 -3.13 -15.29 4.80
C PHE A 33 -3.10 -16.63 5.53
N LEU A 34 -2.49 -16.71 6.72
CA LEU A 34 -2.52 -17.92 7.54
C LEU A 34 -3.94 -18.29 7.99
N GLU A 35 -4.82 -17.31 8.16
CA GLU A 35 -6.21 -17.51 8.59
C GLU A 35 -7.04 -18.27 7.54
N ILE A 36 -6.71 -18.08 6.25
CA ILE A 36 -7.41 -18.70 5.12
C ILE A 36 -6.63 -19.89 4.53
N SER A 37 -5.61 -20.37 5.24
CA SER A 37 -4.79 -21.51 4.79
C SER A 37 -5.58 -22.82 4.87
N ASP A 38 -5.55 -23.60 3.79
CA ASP A 38 -6.11 -24.95 3.75
C ASP A 38 -5.27 -25.97 4.55
N ASN A 39 -4.09 -25.58 5.07
CA ASN A 39 -3.19 -26.42 5.85
C ASN A 39 -2.94 -25.84 7.27
N PRO A 40 -3.76 -26.20 8.27
CA PRO A 40 -3.65 -25.65 9.63
C PRO A 40 -2.33 -25.95 10.33
N HIS A 41 -1.73 -27.12 10.07
CA HIS A 41 -0.46 -27.50 10.70
C HIS A 41 0.70 -26.65 10.20
N GLU A 42 0.74 -26.41 8.89
CA GLU A 42 1.72 -25.49 8.30
C GLU A 42 1.46 -24.06 8.74
N ALA A 43 0.19 -23.64 8.81
CA ALA A 43 -0.18 -22.31 9.28
C ALA A 43 0.33 -22.04 10.71
N ALA A 44 0.13 -23.00 11.63
CA ALA A 44 0.63 -22.91 13.01
C ALA A 44 2.16 -22.86 13.09
N ALA A 45 2.86 -23.62 12.25
CA ALA A 45 4.32 -23.58 12.18
C ALA A 45 4.84 -22.23 11.68
N ILE A 46 4.20 -21.65 10.65
CA ILE A 46 4.56 -20.33 10.12
C ILE A 46 4.23 -19.23 11.14
N HIS A 47 3.07 -19.28 11.81
CA HIS A 47 2.70 -18.31 12.84
C HIS A 47 3.70 -18.31 14.00
N SER A 48 4.09 -19.49 14.49
CA SER A 48 5.12 -19.62 15.52
C SER A 48 6.47 -19.04 15.08
N ARG A 49 6.86 -19.29 13.83
CA ARG A 49 8.08 -18.73 13.23
C ARG A 49 8.00 -17.20 13.09
N LEU A 50 6.83 -16.66 12.73
CA LEU A 50 6.60 -15.23 12.59
C LEU A 50 6.83 -14.50 13.91
N LEU A 51 6.23 -14.97 15.00
CA LEU A 51 6.39 -14.38 16.33
C LEU A 51 7.85 -14.38 16.78
N ALA A 52 8.53 -15.52 16.65
CA ALA A 52 9.96 -15.63 17.00
C ALA A 52 10.84 -14.73 16.13
N TRP A 53 10.49 -14.53 14.85
CA TRP A 53 11.24 -13.66 13.95
C TRP A 53 11.04 -12.17 14.29
N ILE A 54 9.83 -11.75 14.65
CA ILE A 54 9.51 -10.39 15.14
C ILE A 54 10.41 -10.02 16.32
N ASP A 55 10.56 -10.93 17.28
CA ASP A 55 11.48 -10.75 18.42
C ASP A 55 12.93 -10.63 17.96
N THR A 56 13.35 -11.53 17.06
CA THR A 56 14.74 -11.61 16.57
C THR A 56 15.19 -10.34 15.87
N VAL A 57 14.33 -9.72 15.05
CA VAL A 57 14.67 -8.49 14.31
C VAL A 57 14.31 -7.22 15.09
N GLY A 58 13.70 -7.35 16.27
CA GLY A 58 13.29 -6.23 17.12
C GLY A 58 12.22 -5.36 16.46
N LEU A 59 11.19 -5.99 15.87
CA LEU A 59 10.15 -5.30 15.09
C LEU A 59 9.04 -4.67 15.94
N HIS A 60 8.92 -5.08 17.21
CA HIS A 60 7.88 -4.59 18.14
C HIS A 60 7.75 -3.07 18.21
N SER A 61 8.85 -2.33 18.08
CA SER A 61 8.81 -0.86 18.14
C SER A 61 8.20 -0.19 16.91
N GLU A 62 8.09 -0.92 15.80
CA GLU A 62 7.49 -0.42 14.56
C GLU A 62 6.02 -0.84 14.45
N LEU A 63 5.63 -1.98 15.03
CA LEU A 63 4.25 -2.46 14.98
C LEU A 63 3.30 -1.51 15.72
N GLU A 64 2.23 -1.13 15.04
CA GLU A 64 1.15 -0.38 15.67
C GLU A 64 0.32 -1.30 16.58
N PRO A 65 -0.37 -0.77 17.61
CA PRO A 65 -1.10 -1.61 18.57
C PRO A 65 -2.09 -2.60 17.93
N ALA A 66 -2.85 -2.14 16.93
CA ALA A 66 -3.82 -2.98 16.24
C ALA A 66 -3.16 -4.05 15.34
N GLU A 67 -1.97 -3.76 14.80
CA GLU A 67 -1.21 -4.72 14.00
C GLU A 67 -0.64 -5.82 14.89
N LEU A 68 -0.07 -5.44 16.05
CA LEU A 68 0.45 -6.39 17.03
C LEU A 68 -0.68 -7.29 17.56
N GLU A 69 -1.82 -6.71 17.94
CA GLU A 69 -3.00 -7.48 18.38
C GLU A 69 -3.43 -8.52 17.33
N MET A 70 -3.50 -8.11 16.06
CA MET A 70 -3.84 -9.02 14.96
C MET A 70 -2.81 -10.15 14.81
N ILE A 71 -1.51 -9.83 14.87
CA ILE A 71 -0.42 -10.80 14.73
C ILE A 71 -0.42 -11.82 15.88
N GLU A 72 -0.70 -11.38 17.11
CA GLU A 72 -0.70 -12.22 18.31
C GLU A 72 -1.99 -13.04 18.47
N THR A 73 -3.08 -12.64 17.81
CA THR A 73 -4.36 -13.38 17.83
C THR A 73 -4.19 -14.82 17.35
N GLU A 74 -4.73 -15.77 18.12
CA GLU A 74 -4.70 -17.20 17.82
C GLU A 74 -5.28 -17.50 16.42
N LEU A 75 -4.74 -18.52 15.74
CA LEU A 75 -5.24 -18.95 14.44
C LEU A 75 -6.68 -19.45 14.55
N GLY A 76 -7.56 -18.99 13.65
CA GLY A 76 -8.99 -19.30 13.65
C GLY A 76 -9.86 -18.27 14.38
N GLU A 77 -9.25 -17.29 15.06
CA GLU A 77 -9.95 -16.29 15.88
C GLU A 77 -9.98 -14.90 15.23
N LEU A 78 -9.35 -14.69 14.07
CA LEU A 78 -9.49 -13.43 13.37
C LEU A 78 -10.85 -13.35 12.70
N ASP A 79 -11.56 -12.24 12.89
CA ASP A 79 -12.80 -12.03 12.16
C ASP A 79 -12.54 -11.83 10.65
N GLN A 80 -13.60 -11.99 9.85
CA GLN A 80 -13.52 -11.88 8.40
C GLN A 80 -13.03 -10.50 7.94
N ARG A 81 -13.35 -9.44 8.68
CA ARG A 81 -12.97 -8.07 8.34
C ARG A 81 -11.49 -7.84 8.58
N ALA A 82 -10.96 -8.26 9.74
CA ALA A 82 -9.54 -8.20 10.05
C ALA A 82 -8.73 -9.01 9.04
N THR A 83 -9.20 -10.21 8.69
CA THR A 83 -8.59 -11.06 7.66
C THR A 83 -8.55 -10.36 6.30
N THR A 84 -9.68 -9.80 5.86
CA THR A 84 -9.78 -9.10 4.57
C THR A 84 -8.91 -7.84 4.54
N ASN A 85 -8.93 -7.04 5.61
CA ASN A 85 -8.10 -5.84 5.69
C ASN A 85 -6.61 -6.19 5.68
N GLY A 86 -6.21 -7.23 6.41
CA GLY A 86 -4.81 -7.66 6.46
C GLY A 86 -4.27 -8.19 5.14
N THR A 87 -5.10 -8.88 4.33
CA THR A 87 -4.67 -9.32 3.00
C THR A 87 -4.52 -8.14 2.04
N TRP A 88 -5.39 -7.13 2.10
CA TRP A 88 -5.28 -5.90 1.31
C TRP A 88 -4.00 -5.10 1.59
N ARG A 89 -3.44 -5.20 2.81
CA ARG A 89 -2.16 -4.56 3.14
C ARG A 89 -1.00 -4.98 2.23
N ALA A 90 -1.12 -6.10 1.50
CA ALA A 90 -0.17 -6.49 0.46
C ALA A 90 0.05 -5.39 -0.60
N GLU A 91 -0.98 -4.60 -0.91
CA GLU A 91 -0.89 -3.52 -1.89
C GLU A 91 -0.11 -2.32 -1.35
N GLY A 92 -0.19 -2.03 -0.05
CA GLY A 92 0.73 -1.08 0.59
C GLY A 92 2.16 -1.63 0.65
N LEU A 93 2.32 -2.92 0.91
CA LEU A 93 3.62 -3.59 0.97
C LEU A 93 4.39 -3.49 -0.35
N VAL A 94 3.73 -3.68 -1.50
CA VAL A 94 4.40 -3.58 -2.80
C VAL A 94 4.94 -2.17 -3.07
N VAL A 95 4.26 -1.13 -2.57
CA VAL A 95 4.75 0.26 -2.65
C VAL A 95 6.01 0.44 -1.80
N LEU A 96 6.02 -0.05 -0.57
CA LEU A 96 7.21 0.02 0.29
C LEU A 96 8.39 -0.77 -0.29
N ALA A 97 8.15 -1.95 -0.85
CA ALA A 97 9.18 -2.76 -1.53
C ALA A 97 9.70 -2.09 -2.81
N TRP A 98 8.81 -1.48 -3.61
CA TRP A 98 9.18 -0.69 -4.77
C TRP A 98 10.04 0.51 -4.38
N ALA A 99 9.66 1.24 -3.33
CA ALA A 99 10.43 2.35 -2.79
C ALA A 99 11.83 1.91 -2.33
N LEU A 100 11.99 0.68 -1.86
CA LEU A 100 13.28 0.07 -1.49
C LEU A 100 14.05 -0.53 -2.68
N GLY A 101 13.55 -0.35 -3.91
CA GLY A 101 14.16 -0.86 -5.14
C GLY A 101 14.10 -2.38 -5.29
N LYS A 102 13.09 -3.04 -4.69
CA LYS A 102 12.96 -4.51 -4.63
C LYS A 102 11.75 -5.08 -5.32
N ALA A 103 10.77 -4.27 -5.68
CA ALA A 103 9.62 -4.68 -6.45
C ALA A 103 9.33 -3.71 -7.60
N GLU A 104 8.61 -4.19 -8.60
CA GLU A 104 7.93 -3.36 -9.59
C GLU A 104 6.47 -3.18 -9.17
N ILE A 105 5.89 -2.02 -9.46
CA ILE A 105 4.47 -1.76 -9.20
C ILE A 105 3.63 -2.42 -10.29
N PRO A 106 2.72 -3.35 -9.97
CA PRO A 106 1.77 -3.89 -10.94
C PRO A 106 0.87 -2.78 -11.48
N PRO A 107 0.25 -2.95 -12.66
CA PRO A 107 -0.84 -2.08 -13.10
C PRO A 107 -1.90 -1.89 -11.99
N HIS A 108 -2.58 -0.75 -11.99
CA HIS A 108 -3.52 -0.39 -10.91
C HIS A 108 -4.76 -1.28 -10.83
N ASP A 109 -5.02 -2.05 -11.88
CA ASP A 109 -6.08 -3.05 -11.98
C ASP A 109 -5.58 -4.49 -11.71
N ARG A 110 -4.38 -4.64 -11.15
CA ARG A 110 -3.77 -5.93 -10.82
C ARG A 110 -3.26 -5.95 -9.39
N ILE A 111 -3.62 -7.02 -8.68
CA ILE A 111 -3.07 -7.34 -7.36
C ILE A 111 -1.59 -7.70 -7.47
N SER A 112 -0.84 -7.35 -6.44
CA SER A 112 0.53 -7.80 -6.20
C SER A 112 0.58 -9.26 -5.76
N ASN A 113 1.75 -9.90 -5.93
CA ASN A 113 2.01 -11.21 -5.33
C ASN A 113 2.65 -11.01 -3.94
N PRO A 114 1.92 -11.20 -2.83
CA PRO A 114 2.43 -10.91 -1.48
C PRO A 114 3.66 -11.74 -1.11
N TYR A 115 3.78 -12.97 -1.62
CA TYR A 115 4.92 -13.84 -1.34
C TYR A 115 6.19 -13.33 -2.01
N GLU A 116 6.13 -13.02 -3.30
CA GLU A 116 7.27 -12.48 -4.06
C GLU A 116 7.73 -11.13 -3.49
N VAL A 117 6.77 -10.26 -3.16
CA VAL A 117 7.08 -8.95 -2.58
C VAL A 117 7.73 -9.10 -1.21
N SER A 118 7.22 -9.96 -0.33
CA SER A 118 7.79 -10.20 1.00
C SER A 118 9.20 -10.80 0.93
N ASP A 119 9.43 -11.76 0.03
CA ASP A 119 10.74 -12.37 -0.17
C ASP A 119 11.78 -11.35 -0.67
N SER A 120 11.37 -10.43 -1.56
CA SER A 120 12.24 -9.39 -2.13
C SER A 120 12.86 -8.45 -1.08
N ILE A 121 12.19 -8.28 0.06
CA ILE A 121 12.65 -7.48 1.21
C ILE A 121 13.22 -8.34 2.35
N TYR A 122 13.52 -9.62 2.08
CA TYR A 122 14.12 -10.57 3.01
C TYR A 122 13.26 -10.87 4.25
N PHE A 123 11.94 -10.75 4.14
CA PHE A 123 11.02 -11.08 5.22
C PHE A 123 11.18 -12.55 5.66
N LEU A 124 11.17 -12.80 6.97
CA LEU A 124 11.43 -14.12 7.59
C LEU A 124 12.80 -14.75 7.28
N SER A 125 13.73 -14.04 6.63
CA SER A 125 15.11 -14.49 6.44
C SER A 125 15.88 -14.45 7.76
N GLN A 126 16.76 -15.43 8.00
CA GLN A 126 17.67 -15.43 9.15
C GLN A 126 18.70 -14.29 9.08
N ASP A 127 19.07 -13.88 7.87
CA ASP A 127 20.04 -12.81 7.62
C ASP A 127 19.37 -11.46 7.30
N ALA A 128 18.06 -11.32 7.55
CA ALA A 128 17.25 -10.15 7.22
C ALA A 128 17.94 -8.82 7.60
N LEU A 129 18.46 -8.71 8.83
CA LEU A 129 19.15 -7.50 9.33
C LEU A 129 20.44 -7.16 8.60
N ASN A 130 21.15 -8.16 8.08
CA ASN A 130 22.39 -7.95 7.33
C ASN A 130 22.09 -7.65 5.87
N LEU A 131 21.17 -8.38 5.27
CA LEU A 131 20.75 -8.20 3.87
C LEU A 131 20.05 -6.85 3.66
N SER A 132 19.27 -6.38 4.64
CA SER A 132 18.55 -5.11 4.56
C SER A 132 19.45 -3.88 4.48
N LYS A 133 20.70 -3.98 4.95
CA LYS A 133 21.70 -2.90 4.83
C LYS A 133 21.99 -2.52 3.38
N ASN A 134 21.76 -3.45 2.44
CA ASN A 134 21.97 -3.24 1.01
C ASN A 134 20.73 -2.70 0.28
N LEU A 135 19.59 -2.56 0.97
CA LEU A 135 18.41 -1.90 0.42
C LEU A 135 18.68 -0.41 0.23
N ARG A 136 18.06 0.17 -0.79
CA ARG A 136 18.19 1.58 -1.11
C ARG A 136 16.82 2.17 -1.30
N LEU A 137 16.55 3.27 -0.60
CA LEU A 137 15.36 4.05 -0.87
C LEU A 137 15.56 4.75 -2.23
N ARG A 138 14.51 4.78 -3.06
CA ARG A 138 14.47 5.55 -4.29
C ARG A 138 14.64 7.04 -4.00
N GLU A 139 15.04 7.78 -5.02
CA GLU A 139 15.26 9.22 -4.88
C GLU A 139 13.93 9.94 -4.63
N PRO A 140 13.94 11.07 -3.88
CA PRO A 140 12.73 11.80 -3.55
C PRO A 140 11.87 12.18 -4.77
N GLU A 141 12.49 12.50 -5.91
CA GLU A 141 11.77 12.85 -7.13
C GLU A 141 10.98 11.67 -7.71
N GLU A 142 11.47 10.43 -7.59
CA GLU A 142 10.74 9.24 -8.02
C GLU A 142 9.53 8.98 -7.10
N LEU A 143 9.70 9.19 -5.80
CA LEU A 143 8.61 9.03 -4.81
C LEU A 143 7.52 10.07 -5.04
N ALA A 144 7.90 11.34 -5.22
CA ALA A 144 6.96 12.42 -5.51
C ALA A 144 6.20 12.18 -6.83
N GLU A 145 6.88 11.72 -7.89
CA GLU A 145 6.21 11.39 -9.15
C GLU A 145 5.18 10.26 -8.97
N PHE A 146 5.51 9.24 -8.19
CA PHE A 146 4.58 8.14 -7.91
C PHE A 146 3.42 8.57 -7.01
N SER A 147 3.66 9.48 -6.07
CA SER A 147 2.64 10.08 -5.22
C SER A 147 1.58 10.82 -6.04
N GLU A 148 2.01 11.69 -6.96
CA GLU A 148 1.10 12.39 -7.88
C GLU A 148 0.25 11.43 -8.73
N GLN A 149 0.83 10.31 -9.17
CA GLN A 149 0.11 9.28 -9.92
C GLN A 149 -0.95 8.58 -9.05
N GLN A 150 -0.59 8.17 -7.82
CA GLN A 150 -1.55 7.51 -6.93
C GLN A 150 -2.68 8.46 -6.50
N LEU A 151 -2.37 9.74 -6.27
CA LEU A 151 -3.38 10.76 -6.00
C LEU A 151 -4.38 10.87 -7.15
N GLY A 152 -3.89 11.06 -8.39
CA GLY A 152 -4.77 11.18 -9.56
C GLY A 152 -5.63 9.93 -9.78
N LEU A 153 -5.03 8.76 -9.62
CA LEU A 153 -5.71 7.48 -9.77
C LEU A 153 -6.80 7.29 -8.71
N HIS A 154 -6.46 7.45 -7.43
CA HIS A 154 -7.40 7.27 -6.33
C HIS A 154 -8.50 8.32 -6.40
N TRP A 155 -8.17 9.58 -6.72
CA TRP A 155 -9.15 10.64 -6.92
C TRP A 155 -10.18 10.25 -7.99
N ARG A 156 -9.76 9.78 -9.17
CA ARG A 156 -10.71 9.45 -10.24
C ARG A 156 -11.61 8.27 -9.86
N ILE A 157 -11.05 7.26 -9.21
CA ILE A 157 -11.82 6.11 -8.70
C ILE A 157 -12.83 6.57 -7.65
N ARG A 158 -12.42 7.48 -6.74
CA ARG A 158 -13.28 8.04 -5.70
C ARG A 158 -14.40 8.88 -6.30
N ASP A 159 -14.08 9.77 -7.22
CA ASP A 159 -15.03 10.60 -7.95
C ASP A 159 -16.09 9.75 -8.65
N TYR A 160 -15.69 8.71 -9.38
CA TYR A 160 -16.62 7.78 -10.02
C TYR A 160 -17.49 7.02 -9.00
N SER A 161 -16.94 6.63 -7.83
CA SER A 161 -17.72 5.96 -6.78
C SER A 161 -18.84 6.84 -6.21
N LEU A 162 -18.63 8.16 -6.17
CA LEU A 162 -19.58 9.14 -5.64
C LEU A 162 -20.56 9.62 -6.73
N THR A 163 -20.03 9.82 -7.94
CA THR A 163 -20.76 10.30 -9.11
C THR A 163 -20.36 9.45 -10.33
N PRO A 164 -21.04 8.30 -10.58
CA PRO A 164 -20.67 7.36 -11.63
C PRO A 164 -21.02 7.92 -13.01
N GLN A 165 -20.18 8.85 -13.48
CA GLN A 165 -20.27 9.50 -14.77
C GLN A 165 -18.92 9.42 -15.48
N GLU A 166 -18.99 9.32 -16.79
CA GLU A 166 -17.83 9.44 -17.68
C GLU A 166 -17.19 10.82 -17.56
N MET A 167 -15.86 10.85 -17.62
CA MET A 167 -15.09 12.09 -17.62
C MET A 167 -13.99 12.02 -18.68
N ASP A 168 -13.75 13.14 -19.37
CA ASP A 168 -12.49 13.36 -20.08
C ASP A 168 -11.39 13.62 -19.04
N PHE A 169 -10.92 12.54 -18.42
CA PHE A 169 -9.98 12.58 -17.31
C PHE A 169 -8.64 13.14 -17.74
N ARG A 170 -8.21 12.85 -18.98
CA ARG A 170 -7.03 13.46 -19.60
C ARG A 170 -7.10 14.98 -19.56
N LYS A 171 -8.20 15.57 -20.04
CA LYS A 171 -8.38 17.01 -20.05
C LYS A 171 -8.56 17.58 -18.65
N PHE A 172 -9.30 16.88 -17.79
CA PHE A 172 -9.51 17.28 -16.41
C PHE A 172 -8.19 17.45 -15.65
N ALA A 173 -7.29 16.46 -15.71
CA ALA A 173 -6.00 16.47 -15.03
C ALA A 173 -5.09 17.67 -15.40
N THR A 174 -5.33 18.31 -16.56
CA THR A 174 -4.59 19.51 -16.99
C THR A 174 -5.19 20.84 -16.52
N LYS A 175 -6.42 20.82 -15.98
CA LYS A 175 -7.25 22.02 -15.70
C LYS A 175 -7.95 21.97 -14.34
N THR A 176 -7.48 21.12 -13.44
CA THR A 176 -8.01 20.93 -12.10
C THR A 176 -7.81 22.16 -11.22
N TRP A 177 -8.81 22.42 -10.37
CA TRP A 177 -8.87 23.63 -9.54
C TRP A 177 -7.85 23.61 -8.39
N PHE A 178 -7.29 22.45 -8.06
CA PHE A 178 -6.28 22.25 -7.03
C PHE A 178 -4.87 21.99 -7.60
N GLY A 179 -4.64 22.34 -8.88
CA GLY A 179 -3.35 22.13 -9.56
C GLY A 179 -3.34 20.88 -10.45
N THR A 180 -2.36 20.76 -11.33
CA THR A 180 -2.28 19.69 -12.34
C THR A 180 -1.98 18.33 -11.72
N MET A 181 -2.62 17.27 -12.22
CA MET A 181 -2.31 15.89 -11.84
C MET A 181 -1.50 15.20 -12.94
N SER A 182 -0.45 14.47 -12.56
CA SER A 182 0.31 13.66 -13.50
C SER A 182 -0.45 12.38 -13.85
N LEU A 183 -0.73 12.18 -15.15
CA LEU A 183 -1.28 10.93 -15.68
C LEU A 183 -0.19 10.03 -16.30
N LYS A 184 1.09 10.33 -16.04
CA LYS A 184 2.19 9.52 -16.55
C LYS A 184 2.07 8.10 -16.00
N GLY A 185 2.12 7.11 -16.89
CA GLY A 185 2.00 5.71 -16.51
C GLY A 185 0.58 5.22 -16.18
N ILE A 186 -0.44 6.10 -16.13
CA ILE A 186 -1.84 5.70 -15.90
C ILE A 186 -2.50 5.32 -17.23
N PRO A 187 -2.94 4.06 -17.42
CA PRO A 187 -3.68 3.65 -18.60
C PRO A 187 -5.02 4.38 -18.73
N LEU A 188 -5.31 4.88 -19.94
CA LEU A 188 -6.57 5.54 -20.27
C LEU A 188 -7.28 4.84 -21.43
N ALA A 189 -8.61 4.85 -21.40
CA ALA A 189 -9.49 4.34 -22.45
C ALA A 189 -10.61 5.37 -22.67
N ASP A 190 -10.83 5.77 -23.93
CA ASP A 190 -11.74 6.86 -24.31
C ASP A 190 -11.52 8.15 -23.49
N ASP A 191 -10.24 8.48 -23.24
CA ASP A 191 -9.76 9.62 -22.44
C ASP A 191 -10.16 9.63 -20.94
N ASP A 192 -10.75 8.53 -20.44
CA ASP A 192 -11.00 8.27 -19.01
C ASP A 192 -10.06 7.19 -18.44
N LEU A 193 -10.07 6.95 -17.12
CA LEU A 193 -9.30 5.88 -16.48
C LEU A 193 -9.68 4.52 -17.07
N ALA A 194 -8.68 3.74 -17.51
CA ALA A 194 -8.91 2.39 -17.99
C ALA A 194 -8.86 1.38 -16.85
N ILE A 195 -9.80 0.44 -16.81
CA ILE A 195 -9.78 -0.75 -15.96
C ILE A 195 -9.87 -1.96 -16.89
N ASN A 196 -8.84 -2.81 -16.88
CA ASN A 196 -8.64 -3.91 -17.83
C ASN A 196 -8.76 -3.48 -19.30
N GLY A 197 -8.25 -2.29 -19.61
CA GLY A 197 -8.28 -1.71 -20.96
C GLY A 197 -9.63 -1.14 -21.41
N MET A 198 -10.65 -1.14 -20.54
CA MET A 198 -11.95 -0.54 -20.81
C MET A 198 -12.12 0.76 -20.01
N PRO A 199 -12.89 1.75 -20.50
CA PRO A 199 -13.22 2.92 -19.69
C PRO A 199 -13.87 2.53 -18.36
N ILE A 200 -13.58 3.28 -17.29
CA ILE A 200 -14.13 3.05 -15.94
C ILE A 200 -15.67 2.93 -15.94
N SER A 201 -16.36 3.64 -16.84
CA SER A 201 -17.83 3.63 -16.94
C SER A 201 -18.43 2.31 -17.41
N VAL A 202 -17.64 1.49 -18.10
CA VAL A 202 -18.08 0.20 -18.65
C VAL A 202 -17.40 -1.00 -17.97
N ALA A 203 -16.47 -0.75 -17.06
CA ALA A 203 -15.78 -1.79 -16.33
C ALA A 203 -16.76 -2.60 -15.45
N PRO A 204 -16.59 -3.91 -15.30
CA PRO A 204 -17.38 -4.70 -14.36
C PRO A 204 -17.23 -4.17 -12.93
N GLU A 205 -18.33 -4.13 -12.18
CA GLU A 205 -18.35 -3.64 -10.80
C GLU A 205 -17.29 -4.31 -9.91
N SER A 206 -17.07 -5.62 -10.07
CA SER A 206 -16.04 -6.35 -9.31
C SER A 206 -14.61 -5.88 -9.61
N GLU A 207 -14.33 -5.50 -10.86
CA GLU A 207 -13.02 -4.98 -11.26
C GLU A 207 -12.85 -3.53 -10.77
N PHE A 208 -13.92 -2.74 -10.75
CA PHE A 208 -13.92 -1.41 -10.16
C PHE A 208 -13.65 -1.46 -8.65
N GLN A 209 -14.36 -2.32 -7.91
CA GLN A 209 -14.16 -2.51 -6.47
C GLN A 209 -12.74 -2.98 -6.15
N LEU A 210 -12.20 -3.89 -6.96
CA LEU A 210 -10.80 -4.31 -6.89
C LEU A 210 -9.84 -3.11 -7.03
N CYS A 211 -10.01 -2.31 -8.08
CA CYS A 211 -9.18 -1.11 -8.29
C CYS A 211 -9.29 -0.12 -7.13
N GLN A 212 -10.48 0.04 -6.55
CA GLN A 212 -10.69 0.91 -5.39
C GLN A 212 -9.89 0.45 -4.17
N SER A 213 -9.90 -0.85 -3.85
CA SER A 213 -9.09 -1.39 -2.76
C SER A 213 -7.59 -1.23 -3.01
N ILE A 214 -7.14 -1.50 -4.25
CA ILE A 214 -5.74 -1.32 -4.64
C ILE A 214 -5.30 0.14 -4.48
N ALA A 215 -6.09 1.08 -5.02
CA ALA A 215 -5.80 2.50 -5.00
C ALA A 215 -5.69 3.05 -3.57
N MET A 216 -6.59 2.64 -2.68
CA MET A 216 -6.60 3.06 -1.28
C MET A 216 -5.29 2.68 -0.58
N GLU A 217 -4.91 1.42 -0.62
CA GLU A 217 -3.72 0.91 0.08
C GLU A 217 -2.41 1.44 -0.51
N ARG A 218 -2.33 1.56 -1.84
CA ARG A 218 -1.14 2.12 -2.51
C ARG A 218 -1.00 3.62 -2.25
N HIS A 219 -2.11 4.37 -2.24
CA HIS A 219 -2.11 5.80 -1.91
C HIS A 219 -1.71 6.02 -0.44
N GLN A 220 -2.22 5.21 0.50
CA GLN A 220 -1.80 5.28 1.90
C GLN A 220 -0.29 5.08 2.05
N ALA A 221 0.26 4.06 1.39
CA ALA A 221 1.69 3.76 1.50
C ALA A 221 2.58 4.88 0.95
N ILE A 222 2.22 5.47 -0.19
CA ILE A 222 3.04 6.57 -0.76
C ILE A 222 2.89 7.87 0.03
N ASN A 223 1.71 8.18 0.57
CA ASN A 223 1.55 9.33 1.48
C ASN A 223 2.36 9.14 2.77
N TRP A 224 2.48 7.91 3.29
CA TRP A 224 3.38 7.65 4.42
C TRP A 224 4.85 7.91 4.06
N LEU A 225 5.27 7.47 2.87
CA LEU A 225 6.64 7.70 2.36
C LEU A 225 6.94 9.18 2.13
N ASP A 226 5.94 9.98 1.78
CA ASP A 226 6.07 11.43 1.65
C ASP A 226 6.11 12.15 3.01
N GLY A 227 5.78 11.46 4.11
CA GLY A 227 5.88 12.02 5.46
C GLY A 227 4.63 12.76 5.94
N TRP A 228 3.45 12.40 5.43
CA TRP A 228 2.17 13.02 5.81
C TRP A 228 1.78 12.76 7.28
N ASP A 229 2.14 11.59 7.82
CA ASP A 229 1.97 11.29 9.24
C ASP A 229 3.12 10.38 9.71
N GLU A 230 3.44 10.47 10.99
CA GLU A 230 4.40 9.55 11.60
C GLU A 230 3.81 8.13 11.67
N ILE A 231 2.52 7.99 11.96
CA ILE A 231 1.82 6.71 12.13
C ILE A 231 1.21 6.29 10.79
N TYR A 232 1.58 5.11 10.30
CA TYR A 232 1.18 4.63 8.97
C TYR A 232 -0.35 4.56 8.83
N SER A 233 -1.05 4.07 9.87
CA SER A 233 -2.52 4.00 9.86
C SER A 233 -3.24 5.35 9.92
N GLN A 234 -2.56 6.43 10.32
CA GLN A 234 -3.15 7.77 10.46
C GLN A 234 -2.94 8.65 9.22
N VAL A 235 -2.17 8.17 8.25
CA VAL A 235 -1.96 8.87 6.98
C VAL A 235 -3.28 9.16 6.29
N ASP A 236 -3.50 10.44 5.99
CA ASP A 236 -4.69 10.88 5.25
C ASP A 236 -4.62 10.40 3.80
N THR A 237 -5.72 9.81 3.35
CA THR A 237 -5.93 9.36 1.97
C THR A 237 -7.16 10.01 1.36
N SER A 238 -7.66 11.09 1.97
CA SER A 238 -8.81 11.84 1.48
C SER A 238 -8.54 12.37 0.06
N THR A 239 -9.52 12.15 -0.82
CA THR A 239 -9.51 12.59 -2.23
C THR A 239 -10.88 13.15 -2.61
#